data_AF-A0AAD7LAK7-F1
#
_entry.id   AF-A0AAD7LAK7-F1
#
_cell.length_a   1.000
_cell.length_b   1.000
_cell.length_c   1.000
_cell.angle_alpha   90.00
_cell.angle_beta   90.00
_cell.angle_gamma   90.00
#
_symmetry.space_group_name_H-M   'P 1'
#
loop_
_entity.id
_entity.type
_entity.pdbx_description
1 polymer ?
#
loop_
_entity_poly.entity_id
_entity_poly.type
_entity_poly.pdbx_seq_one_letter_code
_entity_poly.pdbx_strand_id
1 'polypeptide(L)'
;MSFTIILTRPALLFNSKAMHTLYPGNTKFVHNLQTYLLSRDYSNLKSEFQNGNHKKIINSIEKQPAVELLLGEHFFLTVADHYL
;
A
#
# COMPACT_ATOMS: atom_id res chain seq x y z
N MET A 1 31.98 0.88 -13.46
CA MET A 1 30.82 1.30 -12.65
C MET A 1 29.57 1.04 -13.47
N SER A 2 28.75 0.07 -13.06
CA SER A 2 27.49 -0.28 -13.73
C SER A 2 26.34 0.24 -12.87
N PHE A 3 25.47 1.08 -13.44
CA PHE A 3 24.22 1.47 -12.82
C PHE A 3 23.05 0.94 -13.64
N THR A 4 22.00 0.49 -12.96
CA THR A 4 20.77 0.00 -13.58
C THR A 4 19.70 1.08 -13.44
N ILE A 5 19.25 1.61 -14.57
CA ILE A 5 18.11 2.55 -14.60
C ILE A 5 16.85 1.73 -14.85
N ILE A 6 15.92 1.76 -13.89
CA ILE A 6 14.61 1.11 -14.03
C ILE A 6 13.56 2.22 -14.16
N LEU A 7 12.90 2.28 -15.32
CA LEU A 7 11.77 3.17 -15.55
C LEU A 7 10.51 2.50 -15.02
N THR A 8 10.12 2.82 -13.79
CA THR A 8 8.86 2.35 -13.21
C THR A 8 7.77 3.39 -13.31
N ARG A 9 6.58 2.95 -13.71
CA ARG A 9 5.36 3.76 -13.54
C ARG A 9 4.98 3.78 -12.06
N PRO A 10 4.59 4.93 -11.49
CA PRO A 10 3.99 4.98 -10.17
C PRO A 10 2.67 4.21 -10.23
N ALA A 11 2.69 2.99 -9.71
CA ALA A 11 1.57 2.07 -9.72
C ALA A 11 1.62 1.28 -8.42
N LEU A 12 0.56 1.44 -7.61
CA LEU A 12 0.43 0.71 -6.36
C LEU A 12 0.24 -0.77 -6.67
N LEU A 13 1.12 -1.60 -6.13
CA LEU A 13 1.01 -3.05 -6.19
C LEU A 13 0.51 -3.55 -4.82
N PHE A 14 -0.60 -4.27 -4.80
CA PHE A 14 -1.16 -4.82 -3.56
C PHE A 14 -0.81 -6.29 -3.41
N ASN A 15 -0.32 -6.68 -2.23
CA ASN A 15 -0.15 -8.09 -1.90
C ASN A 15 -1.50 -8.67 -1.47
N SER A 16 -2.17 -9.38 -2.38
CA SER A 16 -3.50 -9.94 -2.14
C SER A 16 -3.54 -10.84 -0.91
N LYS A 17 -2.53 -11.69 -0.71
CA LYS A 17 -2.47 -12.60 0.45
C LYS A 17 -2.40 -11.82 1.77
N ALA A 18 -1.47 -10.86 1.87
CA ALA A 18 -1.29 -10.08 3.08
C ALA A 18 -2.51 -9.18 3.37
N MET A 19 -3.12 -8.62 2.33
CA MET A 19 -4.39 -7.86 2.43
C MET A 19 -5.54 -8.70 2.96
N HIS A 20 -5.68 -9.95 2.51
CA HIS A 20 -6.71 -10.86 3.00
C HIS A 20 -6.47 -11.28 4.46
N THR A 21 -5.22 -11.37 4.90
CA THR A 21 -4.89 -11.63 6.32
C THR A 21 -5.33 -10.47 7.23
N LEU A 22 -5.28 -9.22 6.75
CA LEU A 22 -5.74 -8.05 7.51
C LEU A 22 -7.25 -8.06 7.77
N TYR A 23 -8.04 -8.62 6.84
CA TYR A 23 -9.50 -8.69 6.94
C TYR A 23 -9.98 -10.12 6.68
N PRO A 24 -9.87 -11.03 7.68
CA PRO A 24 -10.27 -12.41 7.52
C PRO A 24 -11.76 -12.50 7.16
N GLY A 25 -12.04 -12.99 5.95
CA GLY A 25 -13.40 -13.22 5.45
C GLY A 25 -14.13 -11.99 4.91
N ASN A 26 -13.54 -10.79 4.94
CA ASN A 26 -14.22 -9.57 4.46
C ASN A 26 -13.52 -8.94 3.25
N THR A 27 -13.81 -9.50 2.07
CA THR A 27 -13.29 -9.03 0.78
C THR A 27 -13.74 -7.60 0.44
N LYS A 28 -14.89 -7.15 0.95
CA LYS A 28 -15.36 -5.76 0.75
C LYS A 28 -14.45 -4.76 1.44
N PHE A 29 -13.96 -5.06 2.65
CA PHE A 29 -13.03 -4.19 3.35
C PHE A 29 -11.67 -4.10 2.66
N VAL A 30 -11.19 -5.22 2.11
CA VAL A 30 -9.98 -5.22 1.26
C VAL A 30 -10.18 -4.35 0.03
N HIS A 31 -11.31 -4.48 -0.66
CA HIS A 31 -11.61 -3.69 -1.85
C HIS A 31 -11.76 -2.19 -1.55
N ASN A 32 -12.42 -1.83 -0.46
CA ASN A 32 -12.55 -0.45 -0.01
C ASN A 32 -11.18 0.15 0.34
N LEU A 33 -10.32 -0.61 1.01
CA LEU A 33 -8.96 -0.20 1.34
C LEU A 33 -8.11 0.02 0.08
N GLN A 34 -8.18 -0.89 -0.89
CA GLN A 34 -7.50 -0.75 -2.18
C GLN A 34 -8.00 0.49 -2.92
N THR A 35 -9.31 0.69 -2.99
CA THR A 35 -9.93 1.86 -3.63
C THR A 35 -9.51 3.16 -2.94
N TYR A 36 -9.44 3.16 -1.60
CA TYR A 36 -8.95 4.30 -0.83
C TYR A 36 -7.49 4.62 -1.12
N LEU A 37 -6.63 3.62 -1.23
CA LEU A 37 -5.21 3.82 -1.56
C LEU A 37 -5.04 4.29 -3.01
N LEU A 38 -5.84 3.78 -3.94
CA LEU A 38 -5.81 4.20 -5.35
C LEU A 38 -6.36 5.61 -5.59
N SER A 39 -7.25 6.11 -4.73
CA SER A 39 -7.79 7.47 -4.84
C SER A 39 -6.89 8.55 -4.24
N ARG A 40 -5.82 8.16 -3.54
CA ARG A 40 -4.86 9.06 -2.91
C ARG A 40 -3.71 9.41 -3.87
N ASP A 41 -3.19 10.62 -3.73
CA ASP A 41 -1.98 11.03 -4.45
C ASP A 41 -0.77 10.21 -4.04
N TYR A 42 -0.04 9.73 -5.05
CA TYR A 42 1.18 8.94 -4.88
C TYR A 42 2.23 9.64 -4.01
N SER A 43 2.50 10.93 -4.26
CA SER A 43 3.51 11.71 -3.52
C SER A 43 3.13 11.89 -2.05
N ASN A 44 1.84 12.01 -1.76
CA ASN A 44 1.32 12.15 -0.40
C ASN A 44 1.44 10.82 0.34
N LEU A 45 1.02 9.71 -0.28
CA LEU A 45 1.21 8.38 0.28
C LEU A 45 2.69 8.13 0.57
N LYS A 46 3.57 8.36 -0.40
CA LYS A 46 5.01 8.15 -0.21
C LYS A 46 5.55 8.90 1.01
N SER A 47 5.20 10.18 1.14
CA SER A 47 5.64 11.01 2.27
C SER A 47 5.07 10.53 3.61
N GLU A 48 3.78 10.18 3.65
CA GLU A 48 3.13 9.67 4.87
C GLU A 48 3.75 8.35 5.35
N PHE A 49 4.01 7.41 4.45
CA PHE A 49 4.63 6.13 4.80
C PHE A 49 6.13 6.30 5.15
N GLN A 50 6.85 7.22 4.53
CA GLN A 50 8.23 7.54 4.92
C GLN A 50 8.30 8.15 6.32
N ASN A 51 7.41 9.09 6.64
CA ASN A 51 7.35 9.70 7.98
C ASN A 51 6.92 8.70 9.06
N GLY A 52 6.07 7.72 8.71
CA GLY A 52 5.58 6.68 9.61
C GLY A 52 6.51 5.47 9.78
N ASN A 53 7.78 5.55 9.38
CA ASN A 53 8.72 4.42 9.36
C ASN A 53 8.14 3.19 8.62
N HIS A 54 7.59 3.42 7.43
CA HIS A 54 6.93 2.43 6.57
C HIS A 54 5.59 1.91 7.10
N LYS A 55 5.05 2.49 8.18
CA LYS A 55 3.79 2.07 8.79
C LYS A 55 2.77 3.20 8.80
N LYS A 56 1.50 2.87 8.57
CA LYS A 56 0.39 3.83 8.71
C LYS A 56 -0.88 3.13 9.16
N ILE A 57 -1.51 3.68 10.19
CA ILE A 57 -2.84 3.25 10.61
C ILE A 57 -3.87 4.00 9.77
N ILE A 58 -4.70 3.26 9.02
CA ILE A 58 -5.84 3.82 8.30
C ILE A 58 -7.09 3.61 9.14
N ASN A 59 -7.61 4.70 9.72
CA ASN A 59 -8.87 4.76 10.45
C ASN A 59 -9.91 5.67 9.76
N SER A 60 -9.58 6.19 8.57
CA SER A 60 -10.37 7.19 7.86
C SER A 60 -11.50 6.60 7.00
N ILE A 61 -11.59 5.28 6.88
CA ILE A 61 -12.62 4.61 6.07
C ILE A 61 -13.84 4.38 6.95
N GLU A 62 -14.97 4.98 6.56
CA GLU A 62 -16.22 4.86 7.30
C GLU A 62 -16.71 3.40 7.30
N LYS A 63 -17.18 2.91 8.47
CA LYS A 63 -17.69 1.54 8.68
C LYS A 63 -16.66 0.42 8.51
N GLN A 64 -15.37 0.74 8.56
CA GLN A 64 -14.27 -0.23 8.50
C GLN A 64 -13.37 -0.08 9.74
N PRO A 65 -12.94 -1.17 10.37
CA PRO A 65 -12.07 -1.07 11.53
C PRO A 65 -10.68 -0.56 11.11
N ALA A 66 -10.05 0.18 12.03
CA ALA A 66 -8.72 0.70 11.83
C ALA A 66 -7.73 -0.43 11.50
N VAL A 67 -6.92 -0.23 10.47
CA VAL A 67 -5.94 -1.23 10.03
C VAL A 67 -4.56 -0.63 9.93
N GLU A 68 -3.58 -1.36 10.43
CA GLU A 68 -2.18 -1.01 10.25
C GLU A 68 -1.71 -1.51 8.89
N LEU A 69 -1.22 -0.58 8.06
CA LEU A 69 -0.62 -0.88 6.78
C LEU A 69 0.89 -0.70 6.82
N LEU A 70 1.58 -1.62 6.15
CA LEU A 70 3.02 -1.73 6.10
C LEU A 70 3.46 -1.65 4.64
N LEU A 71 4.22 -0.62 4.31
CA LEU A 71 4.83 -0.48 3.01
C LEU A 71 5.92 -1.55 2.84
N GLY A 72 5.83 -2.36 1.78
CA GLY A 72 6.75 -3.48 1.50
C GLY A 72 6.22 -4.86 1.88
N GLU A 73 5.14 -4.95 2.66
CA GLU A 73 4.49 -6.22 3.01
C GLU A 73 3.06 -6.28 2.46
N HIS A 74 2.30 -5.22 2.70
CA HIS A 74 0.89 -5.10 2.36
C HIS A 74 0.68 -4.50 0.97
N PHE A 75 1.46 -3.48 0.63
CA PHE A 75 1.47 -2.89 -0.70
C PHE A 75 2.83 -2.25 -1.00
N PHE A 76 3.09 -2.00 -2.27
CA PHE A 76 4.33 -1.40 -2.78
C PHE A 76 3.98 -0.15 -3.59
N LEU A 77 4.81 0.89 -3.49
CA LEU A 77 4.61 2.15 -4.20
C LEU A 77 4.91 2.02 -5.69
N THR A 78 5.90 1.22 -6.04
CA THR A 78 6.24 0.91 -7.42
C THR A 78 6.35 -0.59 -7.63
N VAL A 79 6.20 -1.01 -8.89
CA VAL A 79 6.42 -2.42 -9.27
C VAL A 79 7.88 -2.84 -9.04
N ALA A 80 8.86 -1.93 -9.15
CA ALA A 80 10.26 -2.27 -8.87
C ALA A 80 10.51 -2.59 -7.40
N ASP A 81 9.80 -1.93 -6.48
CA ASP A 81 9.95 -2.20 -5.04
C ASP A 81 9.56 -3.64 -4.67
N HIS A 82 8.80 -4.35 -5.52
CA HIS A 82 8.44 -5.75 -5.32
C HIS A 82 9.48 -6.74 -5.90
N TYR A 83 10.29 -6.32 -6.88
CA TYR A 83 11.26 -7.18 -7.57
C TYR A 83 12.70 -7.00 -7.09
N LEU A 84 12.92 -6.10 -6.12
CA LEU A 84 14.19 -5.86 -5.43
C LEU A 84 14.30 -6.75 -4.18
#